data_AF-A0A9P4GFY8-F1
#
_entry.id   AF-A0A9P4GFY8-F1
#
_cell.length_a   1.000
_cell.length_b   1.000
_cell.length_c   1.000
_cell.angle_alpha   90.00
_cell.angle_beta   90.00
_cell.angle_gamma   90.00
#
_symmetry.space_group_name_H-M   'P 1'
#
loop_
_entity.id
_entity.type
_entity.pdbx_description
1 polymer ?
#
loop_
_entity_poly.entity_id
_entity_poly.type
_entity_poly.pdbx_seq_one_letter_code
_entity_poly.pdbx_strand_id
1 'polypeptide(L)'
;MSSPTSSKSNLTALFRGASVAGDAKLVRCPSETLERLRRLNEAEVITLFTPFVPHPPSTSLAKDMDPFEPLGRALPRQVRHVPYRLDNGMTEIHTDFLPTSGAIVIVICATASVINHNKQAFEQQLRFARDISRRIAEDDLIAGIPVILLLVDNDAVGPAYVNAMQDIPALVTLNDYTTAALANAVGVLFGK
;
A
#
# COMPACT_ATOMS: atom_id res chain seq x y z
N MET A 1 54.59 8.49 32.01
CA MET A 1 54.20 7.40 31.09
C MET A 1 52.73 7.14 31.34
N SER A 2 51.87 7.68 30.46
CA SER A 2 50.42 7.68 30.65
C SER A 2 49.77 6.97 29.47
N SER A 3 48.92 6.01 29.78
CA SER A 3 48.26 5.05 28.89
C SER A 3 47.32 5.72 27.86
N PRO A 4 47.13 5.12 26.67
CA PRO A 4 46.19 5.65 25.68
C PRO A 4 44.74 5.23 26.00
N THR A 5 43.84 6.20 25.98
CA THR A 5 42.39 5.99 26.05
C THR A 5 41.85 5.40 24.75
N SER A 6 41.26 4.22 24.85
CA SER A 6 40.55 3.51 23.78
C SER A 6 39.37 4.34 23.27
N SER A 7 39.47 4.83 22.03
CA SER A 7 38.38 5.47 21.30
C SER A 7 37.42 4.37 20.82
N LYS A 8 36.39 4.09 21.61
CA LYS A 8 35.32 3.14 21.25
C LYS A 8 34.36 3.81 20.26
N SER A 9 34.66 3.59 18.99
CA SER A 9 33.78 3.44 17.83
C SER A 9 32.30 3.81 18.02
N ASN A 10 31.90 4.94 17.43
CA ASN A 10 30.52 5.43 17.32
C ASN A 10 29.73 4.78 16.16
N LEU A 11 30.08 3.54 15.77
CA LEU A 11 29.50 2.86 14.61
C LEU A 11 28.06 2.37 14.83
N THR A 12 27.58 2.27 16.07
CA THR A 12 26.24 1.74 16.35
C THR A 12 25.11 2.76 16.13
N ALA A 13 25.42 4.06 16.06
CA ALA A 13 24.42 5.10 15.79
C ALA A 13 24.09 5.27 14.30
N LEU A 14 24.98 4.85 13.39
CA LEU A 14 24.78 4.96 11.95
C LEU A 14 23.90 3.83 11.36
N PHE A 15 23.74 2.70 12.05
CA PHE A 15 22.90 1.59 11.58
C PHE A 15 21.41 1.73 11.93
N ARG A 16 21.01 2.75 12.70
CA ARG A 16 19.59 3.02 12.98
C ARG A 16 18.96 4.00 11.96
N GLY A 17 19.78 4.60 11.09
CA GLY A 17 19.33 5.57 10.06
C GLY A 17 19.32 5.02 8.64
N ALA A 18 19.74 3.77 8.43
CA ALA A 18 19.56 3.10 7.15
C ALA A 18 18.17 2.46 7.13
N SER A 19 17.21 3.13 6.48
CA SER A 19 15.94 2.52 6.09
C SER A 19 16.27 1.20 5.40
N VAL A 20 15.95 0.07 6.03
CA VAL A 20 15.95 -1.23 5.37
C VAL A 20 14.95 -1.08 4.24
N ALA A 21 15.41 -1.19 2.99
CA ALA A 21 14.54 -0.99 1.83
C ALA A 21 13.30 -1.90 1.93
N GLY A 22 12.13 -1.29 2.13
CA GLY A 22 10.85 -1.99 2.20
C GLY A 22 10.63 -2.81 3.46
N ASP A 23 10.24 -2.17 4.56
CA ASP A 23 9.74 -2.86 5.76
C ASP A 23 8.26 -3.23 5.59
N ALA A 24 7.94 -3.99 4.53
CA ALA A 24 6.57 -4.40 4.29
C ALA A 24 6.15 -5.53 5.26
N LYS A 25 4.97 -5.42 5.85
CA LYS A 25 4.45 -6.38 6.85
C LYS A 25 3.01 -6.71 6.58
N LEU A 26 2.70 -8.00 6.55
CA LEU A 26 1.32 -8.50 6.58
C LEU A 26 0.80 -8.37 8.02
N VAL A 27 -0.03 -7.37 8.28
CA VAL A 27 -0.59 -7.12 9.63
C VAL A 27 -1.70 -8.11 9.93
N ARG A 28 -2.60 -8.30 8.96
CA ARG A 28 -3.71 -9.25 9.00
C ARG A 28 -4.15 -9.55 7.58
N CYS A 29 -4.58 -10.77 7.32
CA CYS A 29 -5.26 -11.16 6.09
C CYS A 29 -5.87 -12.54 6.30
N PRO A 30 -7.18 -12.74 6.03
CA PRO A 30 -7.76 -14.08 6.05
C PRO A 30 -7.02 -15.00 5.09
N SER A 31 -6.74 -16.23 5.52
CA SER A 31 -6.00 -17.20 4.70
C SER A 31 -6.68 -17.43 3.35
N GLU A 32 -8.01 -17.50 3.33
CA GLU A 32 -8.80 -17.64 2.11
C GLU A 32 -8.62 -16.46 1.14
N THR A 33 -8.55 -15.22 1.64
CA THR A 33 -8.31 -14.01 0.84
C THR A 33 -6.93 -14.06 0.21
N LEU A 34 -5.92 -14.42 1.00
CA LEU A 34 -4.54 -14.52 0.55
C LEU A 34 -4.34 -15.66 -0.47
N GLU A 35 -4.95 -16.82 -0.22
CA GLU A 35 -4.93 -17.96 -1.14
C GLU A 35 -5.63 -17.64 -2.45
N ARG A 36 -6.82 -17.01 -2.39
CA ARG A 36 -7.57 -16.56 -3.57
C ARG A 36 -6.75 -15.60 -4.43
N LEU A 37 -6.08 -14.62 -3.80
CA LEU A 37 -5.17 -13.68 -4.47
C LEU A 37 -4.01 -14.41 -5.17
N ARG A 38 -3.38 -15.37 -4.49
CA ARG A 38 -2.24 -16.13 -5.04
C ARG A 38 -2.63 -17.11 -6.14
N ARG A 39 -3.89 -17.56 -6.16
CA ARG A 39 -4.45 -18.52 -7.13
C ARG A 39 -5.24 -17.85 -8.25
N LEU A 40 -5.16 -16.53 -8.42
CA LEU A 40 -5.73 -15.85 -9.58
C LEU A 40 -5.30 -16.53 -10.88
N ASN A 41 -6.26 -16.82 -11.75
CA ASN A 41 -6.01 -17.36 -13.08
C ASN A 41 -5.34 -16.29 -13.98
N GLU A 42 -4.76 -16.71 -15.11
CA GLU A 42 -4.03 -15.79 -16.00
C GLU A 42 -4.92 -14.70 -16.61
N ALA A 43 -6.20 -15.01 -16.86
CA ALA A 43 -7.17 -14.06 -17.40
C ALA A 43 -7.74 -13.09 -16.34
N GLU A 44 -7.48 -13.33 -15.05
CA GLU A 44 -8.00 -12.50 -13.98
C GLU A 44 -7.12 -11.27 -13.75
N VAL A 45 -7.77 -10.10 -13.69
CA VAL A 45 -7.10 -8.81 -13.57
C VAL A 45 -7.11 -8.35 -12.11
N ILE A 46 -5.96 -7.88 -11.62
CA ILE A 46 -5.88 -7.16 -10.35
C ILE A 46 -6.22 -5.70 -10.62
N THR A 47 -7.31 -5.20 -10.06
CA THR A 47 -7.60 -3.76 -10.07
C THR A 47 -6.83 -3.11 -8.92
N LEU A 48 -5.92 -2.22 -9.27
CA LEU A 48 -5.06 -1.50 -8.35
C LEU A 48 -5.52 -0.04 -8.26
N PHE A 49 -6.16 0.30 -7.14
CA PHE A 49 -6.60 1.66 -6.85
C PHE A 49 -5.50 2.42 -6.12
N THR A 50 -5.00 3.51 -6.72
CA THR A 50 -3.89 4.29 -6.18
C THR A 50 -4.28 5.74 -5.94
N PRO A 51 -3.90 6.35 -4.80
CA PRO A 51 -4.23 7.73 -4.53
C PRO A 51 -3.34 8.65 -5.37
N PHE A 52 -3.90 9.73 -5.92
CA PHE A 52 -3.11 10.78 -6.54
C PHE A 52 -2.38 11.61 -5.47
N VAL A 53 -1.10 11.31 -5.24
CA VAL A 53 -0.27 11.90 -4.17
C VAL A 53 1.09 12.35 -4.70
N PRO A 54 1.79 13.27 -4.01
CA PRO A 54 3.15 13.62 -4.37
C PRO A 54 4.09 12.40 -4.30
N HIS A 55 5.16 12.46 -5.07
CA HIS A 55 6.23 11.47 -5.05
C HIS A 55 6.98 11.44 -3.71
N PRO A 56 7.58 10.30 -3.33
CA PRO A 56 8.44 10.26 -2.16
C PRO A 56 9.69 11.11 -2.42
N PRO A 57 10.22 11.84 -1.42
CA PRO A 57 11.36 12.74 -1.63
C PRO A 57 12.62 12.07 -2.21
N SER A 58 12.78 10.77 -1.96
CA SER A 58 13.93 9.96 -2.39
C SER A 58 13.73 9.22 -3.72
N THR A 59 12.61 9.44 -4.43
CA THR A 59 12.35 8.71 -5.67
C THR A 59 13.29 9.12 -6.80
N SER A 60 13.65 8.15 -7.65
CA SER A 60 14.28 8.38 -8.95
C SER A 60 13.27 8.43 -10.11
N LEU A 61 11.98 8.23 -9.81
CA LEU A 61 10.92 8.24 -10.81
C LEU A 61 10.76 9.64 -11.42
N ALA A 62 10.46 9.71 -12.70
CA ALA A 62 10.16 10.98 -13.35
C ALA A 62 8.89 11.59 -12.72
N LYS A 63 8.88 12.93 -12.54
CA LYS A 63 7.84 13.63 -11.77
C LYS A 63 6.43 13.51 -12.36
N ASP A 64 6.33 13.19 -13.64
CA ASP A 64 5.11 13.00 -14.42
C ASP A 64 4.59 11.56 -14.38
N MET A 65 5.32 10.63 -13.78
CA MET A 65 4.88 9.25 -13.60
C MET A 65 3.99 9.09 -12.38
N ASP A 66 3.19 8.02 -12.34
CA ASP A 66 2.46 7.64 -11.14
C ASP A 66 3.44 7.03 -10.12
N PRO A 67 3.49 7.51 -8.86
CA PRO A 67 4.43 7.03 -7.85
C PRO A 67 4.24 5.55 -7.48
N PHE A 68 3.10 4.95 -7.82
CA PHE A 68 2.78 3.55 -7.61
C PHE A 68 2.89 2.70 -8.89
N GLU A 69 3.33 3.26 -10.01
CA GLU A 69 3.64 2.47 -11.22
C GLU A 69 4.54 1.26 -10.91
N PRO A 70 5.59 1.37 -10.07
CA PRO A 70 6.40 0.21 -9.71
C PRO A 70 5.63 -0.91 -9.00
N LEU A 71 4.59 -0.59 -8.24
CA LEU A 71 3.73 -1.58 -7.59
C LEU A 71 2.96 -2.38 -8.62
N GLY A 72 2.34 -1.69 -9.59
CA GLY A 72 1.63 -2.33 -10.70
C GLY A 72 2.54 -3.26 -11.51
N ARG A 73 3.78 -2.84 -11.75
CA ARG A 73 4.78 -3.65 -12.48
C ARG A 73 5.26 -4.88 -11.71
N ALA A 74 5.34 -4.79 -10.39
CA ALA A 74 5.83 -5.88 -9.55
C ALA A 74 4.80 -7.02 -9.39
N LEU A 75 3.50 -6.73 -9.54
CA LEU A 75 2.44 -7.72 -9.42
C LEU A 75 2.54 -8.82 -10.50
N PRO A 76 2.29 -10.10 -10.15
CA PRO A 76 2.51 -11.23 -11.06
C PRO A 76 1.37 -11.49 -12.07
N ARG A 77 0.36 -10.61 -12.11
CA ARG A 77 -0.85 -10.75 -12.93
C ARG A 77 -1.08 -9.47 -13.72
N GLN A 78 -2.00 -9.52 -14.69
CA GLN A 78 -2.42 -8.31 -15.38
C GLN A 78 -2.99 -7.32 -14.37
N VAL A 79 -2.49 -6.08 -14.42
CA VAL A 79 -2.93 -5.01 -13.52
C VAL A 79 -3.72 -3.98 -14.30
N ARG A 80 -4.89 -3.64 -13.78
CA ARG A 80 -5.61 -2.43 -14.17
C ARG A 80 -5.30 -1.36 -13.14
N HIS A 81 -4.46 -0.40 -13.52
CA HIS A 81 -4.11 0.72 -12.66
C HIS A 81 -5.20 1.79 -12.74
N VAL A 82 -5.82 2.13 -11.61
CA VAL A 82 -6.93 3.08 -11.54
C VAL A 82 -6.64 4.13 -10.48
N PRO A 83 -6.04 5.27 -10.86
CA PRO A 83 -5.77 6.34 -9.91
C PRO A 83 -7.09 6.97 -9.44
N TYR A 84 -7.19 7.28 -8.15
CA TYR A 84 -8.32 8.00 -7.57
C TYR A 84 -7.88 9.32 -6.94
N ARG A 85 -8.77 10.31 -7.02
CA ARG A 85 -8.56 11.64 -6.44
C ARG A 85 -9.28 11.77 -5.12
N LEU A 86 -8.60 12.31 -4.13
CA LEU A 86 -9.12 12.42 -2.77
C LEU A 86 -10.37 13.31 -2.68
N ASP A 87 -10.44 14.35 -3.54
CA ASP A 87 -11.54 15.31 -3.57
C ASP A 87 -12.82 14.72 -4.17
N ASN A 88 -12.70 13.69 -5.01
CA ASN A 88 -13.82 13.10 -5.74
C ASN A 88 -14.34 11.81 -5.10
N GLY A 89 -13.51 11.12 -4.31
CA GLY A 89 -13.86 9.83 -3.70
C GLY A 89 -14.15 8.74 -4.74
N MET A 90 -15.03 7.80 -4.38
CA MET A 90 -15.48 6.74 -5.29
C MET A 90 -16.41 7.33 -6.37
N THR A 91 -16.28 6.87 -7.62
CA THR A 91 -17.03 7.34 -8.78
C THR A 91 -17.58 6.12 -9.52
N GLU A 92 -18.49 6.34 -10.47
CA GLU A 92 -19.07 5.25 -11.27
C GLU A 92 -18.01 4.45 -12.03
N ILE A 93 -16.97 5.13 -12.54
CA ILE A 93 -15.83 4.47 -13.21
C ILE A 93 -15.17 3.44 -12.29
N HIS A 94 -15.02 3.74 -10.99
CA HIS A 94 -14.47 2.77 -10.04
C HIS A 94 -15.39 1.56 -9.88
N THR A 95 -16.71 1.78 -9.87
CA THR A 95 -17.69 0.70 -9.75
C THR A 95 -17.76 -0.19 -10.99
N ASP A 96 -17.58 0.38 -12.19
CA ASP A 96 -17.60 -0.37 -13.45
C ASP A 96 -16.45 -1.38 -13.56
N PHE A 97 -15.35 -1.15 -12.84
CA PHE A 97 -14.21 -2.07 -12.81
C PHE A 97 -14.39 -3.25 -11.85
N LEU A 98 -15.28 -3.16 -10.85
CA LEU A 98 -15.42 -4.20 -9.83
C LEU A 98 -15.83 -5.56 -10.44
N PRO A 99 -16.85 -5.66 -11.32
CA PRO A 99 -17.30 -6.96 -11.85
C PRO A 99 -16.26 -7.71 -12.71
N THR A 100 -15.23 -7.01 -13.18
CA THR A 100 -14.16 -7.61 -14.00
C THR A 100 -12.86 -7.79 -13.24
N SER A 101 -12.86 -7.54 -11.92
CA SER A 101 -11.69 -7.71 -11.06
C SER A 101 -11.63 -9.13 -10.51
N GLY A 102 -10.47 -9.78 -10.64
CA GLY A 102 -10.21 -11.02 -9.91
C GLY A 102 -9.76 -10.76 -8.47
N ALA A 103 -9.11 -9.63 -8.23
CA ALA A 103 -8.76 -9.12 -6.92
C ALA A 103 -8.67 -7.59 -6.95
N ILE A 104 -8.82 -6.97 -5.78
CA ILE A 104 -8.72 -5.53 -5.61
C ILE A 104 -7.62 -5.23 -4.60
N VAL A 105 -6.69 -4.37 -4.99
CA VAL A 105 -5.67 -3.80 -4.11
C VAL A 105 -5.91 -2.30 -4.04
N ILE A 106 -6.08 -1.78 -2.82
CA ILE A 106 -6.30 -0.35 -2.58
C ILE A 106 -5.13 0.19 -1.80
N VAL A 107 -4.45 1.19 -2.35
CA VAL A 107 -3.36 1.86 -1.67
C VAL A 107 -3.90 3.02 -0.84
N ILE A 108 -3.43 3.12 0.40
CA ILE A 108 -3.62 4.26 1.29
C ILE A 108 -2.23 4.80 1.63
N CYS A 109 -1.93 6.03 1.23
CA CYS A 109 -0.67 6.70 1.52
C CYS A 109 -0.87 7.81 2.55
N ALA A 110 -0.34 7.59 3.76
CA ALA A 110 -0.46 8.46 4.92
C ALA A 110 0.91 8.97 5.41
N THR A 111 1.93 8.95 4.54
CA THR A 111 3.26 9.49 4.85
C THR A 111 3.22 10.97 5.19
N ALA A 112 4.21 11.45 5.94
CA ALA A 112 4.31 12.86 6.33
C ALA A 112 4.24 13.83 5.13
N SER A 113 4.79 13.49 3.96
CA SER A 113 4.68 14.34 2.78
C SER A 113 3.22 14.49 2.34
N VAL A 114 2.45 13.41 2.30
CA VAL A 114 1.04 13.44 1.90
C VAL A 114 0.18 14.17 2.94
N ILE A 115 0.32 13.82 4.22
CA ILE A 115 -0.47 14.44 5.32
C ILE A 115 -0.15 15.94 5.47
N ASN A 116 1.06 16.37 5.16
CA ASN A 116 1.41 17.80 5.18
C ASN A 116 0.77 18.59 4.04
N HIS A 117 0.55 17.97 2.87
CA HIS A 117 -0.16 18.61 1.75
C HIS A 117 -1.68 18.60 1.96
N ASN A 118 -2.24 17.52 2.52
CA ASN A 118 -3.65 17.40 2.84
C ASN A 118 -3.83 16.65 4.17
N LYS A 119 -4.29 17.38 5.19
CA LYS A 119 -4.49 16.85 6.55
C LYS A 119 -5.60 15.81 6.67
N GLN A 120 -6.53 15.79 5.72
CA GLN A 120 -7.64 14.82 5.65
C GLN A 120 -7.35 13.66 4.70
N ALA A 121 -6.13 13.58 4.15
CA ALA A 121 -5.82 12.60 3.12
C ALA A 121 -6.02 11.16 3.59
N PHE A 122 -5.69 10.85 4.85
CA PHE A 122 -5.93 9.51 5.39
C PHE A 122 -7.42 9.17 5.44
N GLU A 123 -8.24 10.06 6.02
CA GLU A 123 -9.68 9.83 6.16
C GLU A 123 -10.38 9.72 4.80
N GLN A 124 -9.97 10.54 3.82
CA GLN A 124 -10.52 10.49 2.46
C GLN A 124 -10.18 9.18 1.74
N GLN A 125 -8.94 8.71 1.86
CA GLN A 125 -8.50 7.43 1.28
C GLN A 125 -9.16 6.24 1.98
N LEU A 126 -9.30 6.29 3.30
CA LEU A 126 -10.02 5.25 4.05
C LEU A 126 -11.50 5.21 3.68
N ARG A 127 -12.14 6.38 3.51
CA ARG A 127 -13.52 6.45 3.02
C ARG A 127 -13.66 5.82 1.64
N PHE A 128 -12.75 6.11 0.71
CA PHE A 128 -12.70 5.47 -0.60
C PHE A 128 -12.63 3.94 -0.48
N ALA A 129 -11.70 3.43 0.33
CA ALA A 129 -11.55 2.00 0.56
C ALA A 129 -12.82 1.34 1.12
N ARG A 130 -13.48 2.00 2.07
CA ARG A 130 -14.76 1.55 2.65
C ARG A 130 -15.89 1.57 1.64
N ASP A 131 -15.98 2.59 0.81
CA ASP A 131 -17.01 2.69 -0.22
C ASP A 131 -16.87 1.56 -1.26
N ILE A 132 -15.63 1.22 -1.65
CA ILE A 132 -15.34 0.06 -2.53
C ILE A 132 -15.71 -1.26 -1.84
N SER A 133 -15.25 -1.48 -0.61
CA SER A 133 -15.57 -2.70 0.14
C SER A 133 -17.08 -2.88 0.35
N ARG A 134 -17.79 -1.80 0.68
CA ARG A 134 -19.25 -1.81 0.83
C ARG A 134 -19.92 -2.16 -0.50
N ARG A 135 -19.50 -1.55 -1.61
CA ARG A 135 -20.08 -1.83 -2.93
C ARG A 135 -19.92 -3.28 -3.35
N ILE A 136 -18.79 -3.90 -3.03
CA ILE A 136 -18.53 -5.32 -3.28
C ILE A 136 -19.43 -6.21 -2.41
N ALA A 137 -19.58 -5.87 -1.13
CA ALA A 137 -20.40 -6.64 -0.19
C ALA A 137 -21.91 -6.57 -0.50
N GLU A 138 -22.38 -5.51 -1.16
CA GLU A 138 -23.79 -5.31 -1.55
C GLU A 138 -24.20 -6.07 -2.82
N ASP A 139 -23.26 -6.63 -3.58
CA ASP A 139 -23.51 -7.31 -4.85
C ASP A 139 -23.01 -8.75 -4.79
N ASP A 140 -23.95 -9.70 -4.69
CA ASP A 140 -23.70 -11.14 -4.56
C ASP A 140 -22.83 -11.71 -5.68
N LEU A 141 -22.83 -11.10 -6.86
CA LEU A 141 -22.02 -11.56 -8.00
C LEU A 141 -20.53 -11.29 -7.80
N ILE A 142 -20.20 -10.28 -6.99
CA ILE A 142 -18.82 -9.81 -6.77
C ILE A 142 -18.38 -9.89 -5.31
N ALA A 143 -19.26 -10.25 -4.38
CA ALA A 143 -18.97 -10.37 -2.94
C ALA A 143 -17.77 -11.27 -2.60
N GLY A 144 -17.39 -12.19 -3.51
CA GLY A 144 -16.23 -13.06 -3.37
C GLY A 144 -14.88 -12.46 -3.84
N ILE A 145 -14.86 -11.22 -4.35
CA ILE A 145 -13.62 -10.58 -4.81
C ILE A 145 -12.78 -10.19 -3.58
N PRO A 146 -11.53 -10.66 -3.46
CA PRO A 146 -10.67 -10.30 -2.34
C PRO A 146 -10.27 -8.82 -2.42
N VAL A 147 -10.42 -8.10 -1.31
CA VAL A 147 -9.98 -6.71 -1.14
C VAL A 147 -8.80 -6.66 -0.19
N ILE A 148 -7.69 -6.08 -0.63
CA ILE A 148 -6.45 -5.95 0.15
C ILE A 148 -6.10 -4.47 0.26
N LEU A 149 -5.85 -4.00 1.48
CA LEU A 149 -5.30 -2.66 1.71
C LEU A 149 -3.78 -2.69 1.79
N LEU A 150 -3.17 -1.71 1.14
CA LEU A 150 -1.75 -1.42 1.20
C LEU A 150 -1.56 -0.05 1.87
N LEU A 151 -1.25 -0.03 3.16
CA LEU A 151 -0.98 1.19 3.92
C LEU A 151 0.49 1.58 3.81
N VAL A 152 0.75 2.77 3.28
CA VAL A 152 2.06 3.40 3.28
C VAL A 152 2.10 4.48 4.36
N ASP A 153 2.88 4.26 5.41
CA ASP A 153 3.08 5.20 6.50
C ASP A 153 4.52 5.15 6.99
N ASN A 154 5.14 6.31 7.22
CA ASN A 154 6.54 6.39 7.66
C ASN A 154 6.70 6.33 9.19
N ASP A 155 5.96 5.39 9.81
CA ASP A 155 6.07 4.92 11.21
C ASP A 155 5.76 5.90 12.35
N ALA A 156 5.33 7.14 12.09
CA ALA A 156 4.99 8.09 13.16
C ALA A 156 3.58 7.88 13.74
N VAL A 157 2.63 7.34 12.95
CA VAL A 157 1.21 7.25 13.31
C VAL A 157 0.63 5.83 13.07
N GLY A 158 1.49 4.89 12.66
CA GLY A 158 1.13 3.54 12.19
C GLY A 158 0.08 2.80 13.01
N PRO A 159 0.20 2.70 14.35
CA PRO A 159 -0.80 2.02 15.16
C PRO A 159 -2.20 2.65 15.08
N ALA A 160 -2.31 3.98 15.00
CA ALA A 160 -3.60 4.67 14.92
C ALA A 160 -4.29 4.41 13.57
N TYR A 161 -3.54 4.46 12.46
CA TYR A 161 -4.07 4.15 11.13
C TYR A 161 -4.47 2.68 11.01
N VAL A 162 -3.64 1.76 11.49
CA VAL A 162 -3.95 0.32 11.52
C VAL A 162 -5.25 0.06 12.30
N ASN A 163 -5.43 0.72 13.44
CA ASN A 163 -6.64 0.61 14.26
C ASN A 163 -7.88 1.22 13.58
N ALA A 164 -7.72 2.33 12.87
CA ALA A 164 -8.81 2.97 12.14
C ALA A 164 -9.35 2.12 10.98
N MET A 165 -8.61 1.09 10.53
CA MET A 165 -8.95 0.22 9.41
C MET A 165 -9.43 -1.19 9.84
N GLN A 166 -9.70 -1.43 11.12
CA GLN A 166 -10.04 -2.77 11.64
C GLN A 166 -11.22 -3.44 10.92
N ASP A 167 -12.11 -2.67 10.32
CA ASP A 167 -13.24 -3.13 9.52
C ASP A 167 -12.85 -3.79 8.19
N ILE A 168 -11.62 -3.61 7.72
CA ILE A 168 -11.11 -4.22 6.50
C ILE A 168 -10.11 -5.34 6.85
N PRO A 169 -10.38 -6.60 6.45
CA PRO A 169 -9.71 -7.76 7.03
C PRO A 169 -8.29 -8.00 6.51
N ALA A 170 -7.97 -7.57 5.29
CA ALA A 170 -6.63 -7.72 4.70
C ALA A 170 -5.90 -6.38 4.66
N LEU A 171 -4.77 -6.31 5.39
CA LEU A 171 -3.93 -5.13 5.50
C LEU A 171 -2.45 -5.51 5.46
N VAL A 172 -1.72 -4.86 4.56
CA VAL A 172 -0.26 -4.83 4.49
C VAL A 172 0.22 -3.41 4.75
N THR A 173 1.25 -3.24 5.57
CA THR A 173 1.88 -1.94 5.85
C THR A 173 3.26 -1.88 5.22
N LEU A 174 3.70 -0.69 4.79
CA LEU A 174 5.05 -0.38 4.32
C LEU A 174 5.46 1.00 4.80
N ASN A 175 6.76 1.17 5.04
CA ASN A 175 7.35 2.38 5.60
C ASN A 175 7.57 3.52 4.56
N ASP A 176 7.64 3.17 3.28
CA ASP A 176 7.71 4.12 2.16
C ASP A 176 7.14 3.50 0.87
N TYR A 177 7.03 4.31 -0.18
CA TYR A 177 6.52 3.93 -1.50
C TYR A 177 7.60 4.09 -2.58
N THR A 178 8.85 3.79 -2.23
CA THR A 178 9.92 3.65 -3.23
C THR A 178 9.72 2.36 -4.04
N THR A 179 10.34 2.27 -5.22
CA THR A 179 10.32 1.05 -6.06
C THR A 179 10.66 -0.21 -5.28
N ALA A 180 11.67 -0.14 -4.40
CA ALA A 180 12.11 -1.28 -3.61
C ALA A 180 11.07 -1.69 -2.55
N ALA A 181 10.47 -0.73 -1.86
CA ALA A 181 9.43 -1.01 -0.87
C ALA A 181 8.15 -1.57 -1.48
N LEU A 182 7.73 -1.02 -2.62
CA LEU A 182 6.58 -1.52 -3.37
C LEU A 182 6.82 -2.96 -3.86
N ALA A 183 8.02 -3.26 -4.37
CA ALA A 183 8.38 -4.62 -4.75
C ALA A 183 8.41 -5.59 -3.55
N ASN A 184 8.93 -5.15 -2.40
CA ASN A 184 8.94 -5.95 -1.17
C ASN A 184 7.52 -6.28 -0.71
N ALA A 185 6.60 -5.31 -0.75
CA ALA A 185 5.20 -5.53 -0.38
C ALA A 185 4.51 -6.57 -1.27
N VAL A 186 4.84 -6.62 -2.56
CA VAL A 186 4.40 -7.71 -3.45
C VAL A 186 5.01 -9.05 -3.04
N GLY A 187 6.29 -9.07 -2.66
CA GLY A 187 6.95 -10.27 -2.09
C GLY A 187 6.17 -10.83 -0.88
N VAL A 188 5.79 -9.97 0.06
CA VAL A 188 4.95 -10.34 1.22
C VAL A 188 3.59 -10.91 0.80
N LEU A 189 2.91 -10.26 -0.15
CA LEU A 189 1.59 -10.72 -0.62
C LEU A 189 1.67 -12.08 -1.34
N PHE A 190 2.70 -12.33 -2.12
CA PHE A 190 2.80 -13.54 -2.96
C PHE A 190 3.76 -14.62 -2.43
N GLY A 191 4.44 -14.36 -1.31
CA GLY A 191 5.37 -15.31 -0.68
C GLY A 191 6.66 -15.52 -1.47
N LYS A 192 7.23 -14.44 -2.02
CA LYS A 192 8.45 -14.45 -2.82
C LYS A 192 9.61 -13.75 -2.11
#